data_AF-A0A2J7QH12-F1
#
_entry.id   AF-A0A2J7QH12-F1
#
_cell.length_a   1.000
_cell.length_b   1.000
_cell.length_c   1.000
_cell.angle_alpha   90.00
_cell.angle_beta   90.00
_cell.angle_gamma   90.00
#
_symmetry.space_group_name_H-M   'P 1'
#
loop_
_entity.id
_entity.type
_entity.pdbx_description
1 polymer ?
#
loop_
_entity_poly.entity_id
_entity_poly.type
_entity_poly.pdbx_seq_one_letter_code
_entity_poly.pdbx_strand_id
1 'polypeptide(L)'
;MEIEGQKLRDTFTWNKNESLITPEQFAEVLCDDLDLNPLTFVPAIAQAIRQQIDGFPTDSIIEENCDQRVIIKLNIHVGNTSLVDQVEWDMSEKDNNPEHFAMKLCAELGLGGEFVTAIAYSIRGQLSWHQRTYAFSEAPLPTVEVPFRPPSEADQWSPFLETLTDAEMEKKIRDQDRNTRRMRRLANTTPGW
;
A
#
# COMPACT_ATOMS: atom_id res chain seq x y z
N MET A 1 -3.59 14.47 4.61
CA MET A 1 -3.74 15.90 4.30
C MET A 1 -3.73 16.71 5.59
N GLU A 2 -3.40 18.00 5.52
CA GLU A 2 -3.39 18.90 6.69
C GLU A 2 -4.06 20.22 6.29
N ILE A 3 -5.14 20.57 6.99
CA ILE A 3 -5.95 21.77 6.74
C ILE A 3 -6.30 22.37 8.10
N GLU A 4 -6.06 23.68 8.28
CA GLU A 4 -6.41 24.41 9.52
C GLU A 4 -5.85 23.77 10.81
N GLY A 5 -4.69 23.11 10.72
CA GLY A 5 -4.04 22.42 11.84
C GLY A 5 -4.59 21.02 12.16
N GLN A 6 -5.67 20.59 11.50
CA GLN A 6 -6.18 19.23 11.56
C GLN A 6 -5.47 18.35 10.52
N LYS A 7 -4.99 17.19 10.96
CA LYS A 7 -4.28 16.22 10.11
C LYS A 7 -5.16 14.98 9.90
N LEU A 8 -5.57 14.76 8.65
CA LEU A 8 -6.22 13.52 8.23
C LEU A 8 -5.18 12.60 7.60
N ARG A 9 -4.90 11.47 8.27
CA ARG A 9 -4.05 10.40 7.78
C ARG A 9 -4.87 9.13 7.74
N ASP A 10 -5.20 8.69 6.54
CA ASP A 10 -6.00 7.50 6.32
C ASP A 10 -5.52 6.80 5.05
N THR A 11 -5.72 5.49 5.01
CA THR A 11 -5.39 4.61 3.89
C THR A 11 -6.46 3.54 3.74
N PHE A 12 -7.09 3.50 2.57
CA PHE A 12 -8.13 2.53 2.25
C PHE A 12 -8.07 2.16 0.76
N THR A 13 -8.84 1.15 0.39
CA THR A 13 -9.01 0.70 -0.99
C THR A 13 -10.36 1.15 -1.52
N TRP A 14 -10.38 1.69 -2.74
CA TRP A 14 -11.62 2.14 -3.39
C TRP A 14 -11.94 1.28 -4.62
N ASN A 15 -13.20 0.87 -4.76
CA ASN A 15 -13.67 0.21 -5.97
C ASN A 15 -13.84 1.24 -7.09
N LYS A 16 -12.96 1.23 -8.10
CA LYS A 16 -13.05 2.13 -9.26
C LYS A 16 -14.37 2.03 -10.02
N ASN A 17 -15.05 0.88 -9.95
CA ASN A 17 -16.34 0.64 -10.61
C ASN A 17 -17.55 0.95 -9.71
N GLU A 18 -17.34 1.59 -8.54
CA GLU A 18 -18.43 2.06 -7.68
C GLU A 18 -19.27 3.14 -8.40
N SER A 19 -20.59 3.04 -8.27
CA SER A 19 -21.55 3.91 -8.97
C SER A 19 -22.65 4.48 -8.08
N LEU A 20 -22.82 3.95 -6.87
CA LEU A 20 -23.84 4.35 -5.92
C LEU A 20 -23.30 5.37 -4.91
N ILE A 21 -22.05 5.21 -4.48
CA ILE A 21 -21.41 6.09 -3.49
C ILE A 21 -20.39 6.99 -4.20
N THR A 22 -20.61 8.30 -4.16
CA THR A 22 -19.66 9.27 -4.71
C THR A 22 -18.52 9.55 -3.72
N PRO A 23 -17.34 10.01 -4.19
CA PRO A 23 -16.27 10.47 -3.31
C PRO A 23 -16.70 11.57 -2.33
N GLU A 24 -17.64 12.45 -2.70
CA GLU A 24 -18.21 13.45 -1.79
C GLU A 24 -19.02 12.81 -0.68
N GLN A 25 -19.93 11.87 -1.00
CA GLN A 25 -20.75 11.20 0.00
C GLN A 25 -19.89 10.44 0.99
N PHE A 26 -18.85 9.75 0.51
CA PHE A 26 -17.87 9.10 1.37
C PHE A 26 -17.14 10.13 2.26
N ALA A 27 -16.68 11.24 1.68
CA ALA A 27 -15.96 12.26 2.41
C ALA A 27 -16.83 12.98 3.46
N GLU A 28 -18.12 13.17 3.19
CA GLU A 28 -19.09 13.73 4.15
C GLU A 28 -19.21 12.82 5.38
N VAL A 29 -19.43 11.51 5.17
CA VAL A 29 -19.50 10.52 6.26
C VAL A 29 -18.18 10.46 7.02
N LEU A 30 -17.05 10.43 6.32
CA LEU A 30 -15.73 10.43 6.97
C LEU A 30 -15.47 11.68 7.80
N CYS A 31 -15.92 12.85 7.35
CA CYS A 31 -15.79 14.08 8.13
C CYS A 31 -16.70 14.09 9.36
N ASP A 32 -17.91 13.54 9.25
CA ASP A 32 -18.84 13.39 10.37
C ASP A 32 -18.28 12.43 11.43
N ASP A 33 -17.79 11.26 11.01
CA ASP A 33 -17.22 10.24 11.90
C ASP A 33 -15.98 10.72 12.68
N LEU A 34 -15.19 11.64 12.08
CA LEU A 34 -13.93 12.14 12.63
C LEU A 34 -14.02 13.56 13.20
N ASP A 35 -15.23 14.13 13.30
CA ASP A 35 -15.48 15.50 13.76
C ASP A 35 -14.62 16.56 13.00
N LEU A 36 -14.45 16.39 11.69
CA LEU A 36 -13.69 17.29 10.82
C LEU A 36 -14.58 18.38 10.20
N ASN A 37 -13.99 19.51 9.83
CA ASN A 37 -14.73 20.59 9.15
C ASN A 37 -15.13 20.17 7.72
N PRO A 38 -16.42 19.89 7.44
CA PRO A 38 -16.82 19.35 6.14
C PRO A 38 -16.63 20.37 5.01
N LEU A 39 -16.72 21.67 5.31
CA LEU A 39 -16.58 22.73 4.28
C LEU A 39 -15.20 22.74 3.64
N THR A 40 -14.17 22.33 4.37
CA THR A 40 -12.78 22.35 3.89
C THR A 40 -12.28 20.96 3.52
N PHE A 41 -12.66 19.92 4.27
CA PHE A 41 -12.18 18.56 4.05
C PHE A 41 -12.92 17.82 2.94
N VAL A 42 -14.26 17.94 2.82
CA VAL A 42 -15.03 17.19 1.81
C VAL A 42 -14.52 17.43 0.39
N PRO A 43 -14.34 18.69 -0.08
CA PRO A 43 -13.83 18.93 -1.42
C PRO A 43 -12.41 18.39 -1.62
N ALA A 44 -11.55 18.51 -0.60
CA ALA A 44 -10.16 18.06 -0.66
C ALA A 44 -10.03 16.53 -0.71
N ILE A 45 -10.83 15.81 0.08
CA ILE A 45 -10.89 14.34 0.10
C ILE A 45 -11.45 13.84 -1.23
N ALA A 46 -12.59 14.36 -1.67
CA ALA A 46 -13.23 13.94 -2.91
C ALA A 46 -12.31 14.17 -4.13
N GLN A 47 -11.61 15.31 -4.17
CA GLN A 47 -10.61 15.59 -5.20
C GLN A 47 -9.44 14.61 -5.14
N ALA A 48 -8.90 14.33 -3.94
CA ALA A 48 -7.79 13.40 -3.77
C ALA A 48 -8.14 11.95 -4.15
N ILE A 49 -9.38 11.52 -3.90
CA ILE A 49 -9.89 10.21 -4.33
C ILE A 49 -9.94 10.15 -5.85
N ARG A 50 -10.59 11.13 -6.51
CA ARG A 50 -10.70 11.16 -7.98
C ARG A 50 -9.34 11.18 -8.67
N GLN A 51 -8.44 12.05 -8.22
CA GLN A 51 -7.10 12.12 -8.78
C GLN A 51 -6.34 10.80 -8.70
N GLN A 52 -6.51 10.04 -7.62
CA GLN A 52 -5.88 8.72 -7.47
C GLN A 52 -6.57 7.65 -8.33
N ILE A 53 -7.89 7.71 -8.50
CA ILE A 53 -8.64 6.82 -9.41
C ILE A 53 -8.24 7.05 -10.86
N ASP A 54 -8.16 8.32 -11.28
CA ASP A 54 -7.77 8.72 -12.63
C ASP A 54 -6.31 8.36 -12.92
N GLY A 55 -5.44 8.46 -11.91
CA GLY A 55 -4.04 8.04 -11.99
C GLY A 55 -3.80 6.54 -11.88
N PHE A 56 -4.83 5.73 -11.59
CA PHE A 56 -4.70 4.29 -11.46
C PHE A 56 -4.64 3.62 -12.85
N PRO A 57 -3.61 2.80 -13.14
CA PRO A 57 -3.41 2.22 -14.46
C PRO A 57 -4.62 1.34 -14.87
N THR A 58 -5.08 1.51 -16.10
CA THR A 58 -6.17 0.71 -16.69
C THR A 58 -5.66 -0.48 -17.49
N ASP A 59 -4.45 -0.38 -18.05
CA ASP A 59 -3.85 -1.41 -18.86
C ASP A 59 -2.91 -2.27 -18.00
N SER A 60 -3.23 -3.54 -17.86
CA SER A 60 -2.36 -4.52 -17.21
C SER A 60 -1.42 -5.10 -18.25
N ILE A 61 -0.11 -4.88 -18.08
CA ILE A 61 0.97 -5.48 -18.91
C ILE A 61 1.34 -6.87 -18.37
N ILE A 62 0.47 -7.49 -17.57
CA ILE A 62 0.71 -8.81 -16.98
C ILE A 62 0.44 -9.86 -18.05
N GLU A 63 1.46 -10.66 -18.36
CA GLU A 63 1.31 -11.83 -19.21
C GLU A 63 0.82 -13.00 -18.36
N GLU A 64 -0.32 -13.59 -18.75
CA GLU A 64 -0.87 -14.73 -18.03
C GLU A 64 0.06 -15.95 -18.16
N ASN A 65 0.28 -16.67 -17.06
CA ASN A 65 1.12 -17.89 -16.98
C ASN A 65 2.63 -17.67 -17.15
N CYS A 66 3.13 -16.47 -16.87
CA CYS A 66 4.57 -16.21 -16.71
C CYS A 66 4.91 -15.94 -15.24
N ASP A 67 6.08 -16.40 -14.78
CA ASP A 67 6.61 -16.05 -13.45
C ASP A 67 6.88 -14.54 -13.42
N GLN A 68 5.99 -13.79 -12.76
CA GLN A 68 6.08 -12.34 -12.61
C GLN A 68 6.20 -11.95 -11.14
N ARG A 69 6.98 -12.73 -10.38
CA ARG A 69 7.22 -12.45 -8.96
C ARG A 69 8.01 -11.16 -8.74
N VAL A 70 7.54 -10.40 -7.77
CA VAL A 70 8.17 -9.19 -7.25
C VAL A 70 8.31 -9.25 -5.74
N ILE A 71 9.23 -8.46 -5.18
CA ILE A 71 9.38 -8.36 -3.72
C ILE A 71 8.52 -7.21 -3.21
N ILE A 72 7.53 -7.54 -2.39
CA ILE A 72 6.71 -6.58 -1.66
C ILE A 72 7.33 -6.36 -0.28
N LYS A 73 7.56 -5.10 0.10
CA LYS A 73 8.13 -4.73 1.40
C LYS A 73 7.09 -4.00 2.23
N LEU A 74 6.75 -4.54 3.38
CA LEU A 74 5.84 -3.92 4.33
C LEU A 74 6.63 -3.09 5.33
N ASN A 75 6.20 -1.85 5.53
CA ASN A 75 6.71 -0.95 6.56
C ASN A 75 5.53 -0.12 7.07
N ILE A 76 4.82 -0.67 8.04
CA ILE A 76 3.49 -0.25 8.45
C ILE A 76 3.54 0.17 9.92
N HIS A 77 2.83 1.25 10.22
CA HIS A 77 2.90 1.93 11.49
C HIS A 77 1.50 2.27 11.95
N VAL A 78 1.11 1.72 13.10
CA VAL A 78 -0.24 1.80 13.66
C VAL A 78 -0.10 1.99 15.16
N GLY A 79 -0.63 3.10 15.67
CA GLY A 79 -0.34 3.54 17.03
C GLY A 79 1.18 3.64 17.28
N ASN A 80 1.66 2.89 18.27
CA ASN A 80 3.07 2.78 18.63
C ASN A 80 3.74 1.48 18.12
N THR A 81 3.06 0.70 17.29
CA THR A 81 3.57 -0.58 16.78
C THR A 81 4.01 -0.44 15.33
N SER A 82 5.23 -0.90 15.03
CA SER A 82 5.81 -0.93 13.69
C SER A 82 5.94 -2.37 13.22
N LEU A 83 5.39 -2.66 12.05
CA LEU A 83 5.53 -3.93 11.32
C LEU A 83 6.46 -3.72 10.13
N VAL A 84 7.53 -4.52 10.08
CA VAL A 84 8.44 -4.60 8.93
C VAL A 84 8.48 -6.04 8.44
N ASP A 85 8.22 -6.25 7.15
CA ASP A 85 8.23 -7.58 6.54
C ASP A 85 8.59 -7.47 5.05
N GLN A 86 8.94 -8.59 4.43
CA GLN A 86 9.08 -8.70 2.98
C GLN A 86 8.63 -10.07 2.48
N VAL A 87 7.91 -10.07 1.35
CA VAL A 87 7.36 -11.28 0.74
C VAL A 87 7.53 -11.26 -0.77
N GLU A 88 7.73 -12.43 -1.37
CA GLU A 88 7.65 -12.60 -2.82
C GLU A 88 6.18 -12.72 -3.19
N TRP A 89 5.75 -11.95 -4.19
CA TRP A 89 4.37 -11.91 -4.64
C TRP A 89 4.31 -12.10 -6.14
N ASP A 90 3.59 -13.12 -6.61
CA ASP A 90 3.36 -13.31 -8.03
C ASP A 90 2.21 -12.43 -8.51
N MET A 91 2.48 -11.56 -9.48
CA MET A 91 1.49 -10.67 -10.05
C MET A 91 0.59 -11.37 -11.08
N SER A 92 1.05 -12.48 -11.67
CA SER A 92 0.29 -13.17 -12.72
C SER A 92 -0.76 -14.14 -12.17
N GLU A 93 -0.62 -14.56 -10.91
CA GLU A 93 -1.56 -15.45 -10.23
C GLU A 93 -2.84 -14.71 -9.84
N LYS A 94 -3.99 -15.18 -10.37
CA LYS A 94 -5.29 -14.52 -10.23
C LYS A 94 -5.92 -14.75 -8.86
N ASP A 95 -5.55 -15.84 -8.19
CA ASP A 95 -6.05 -16.17 -6.86
C ASP A 95 -5.29 -15.42 -5.75
N ASN A 96 -4.19 -14.73 -6.07
CA ASN A 96 -3.44 -13.91 -5.13
C ASN A 96 -4.26 -12.68 -4.70
N ASN A 97 -4.70 -12.65 -3.44
CA ASN A 97 -5.56 -11.61 -2.90
C ASN A 97 -4.89 -10.87 -1.71
N PRO A 98 -4.56 -9.56 -1.85
CA PRO A 98 -3.94 -8.76 -0.80
C PRO A 98 -4.72 -8.71 0.51
N GLU A 99 -6.06 -8.62 0.47
CA GLU A 99 -6.91 -8.58 1.66
C GLU A 99 -6.88 -9.92 2.39
N HIS A 100 -6.94 -11.05 1.67
CA HIS A 100 -6.86 -12.37 2.27
C HIS A 100 -5.51 -12.60 2.97
N PHE A 101 -4.42 -12.24 2.29
CA PHE A 101 -3.09 -12.29 2.87
C PHE A 101 -2.98 -11.41 4.12
N ALA A 102 -3.45 -10.15 4.05
CA ALA A 102 -3.42 -9.23 5.18
C ALA A 102 -4.20 -9.76 6.40
N MET A 103 -5.38 -10.35 6.19
CA MET A 103 -6.15 -10.96 7.27
C MET A 103 -5.41 -12.14 7.91
N LYS A 104 -4.77 -12.99 7.11
CA LYS A 104 -4.00 -14.14 7.61
C LYS A 104 -2.77 -13.71 8.39
N LEU A 105 -1.97 -12.79 7.84
CA LEU A 105 -0.79 -12.25 8.49
C LEU A 105 -1.14 -11.59 9.83
N CYS A 106 -2.19 -10.77 9.86
CA CYS A 106 -2.66 -10.17 11.11
C CYS A 106 -3.14 -11.21 12.12
N ALA A 107 -3.89 -12.22 11.69
CA ALA A 107 -4.37 -13.28 12.58
C ALA A 107 -3.21 -14.08 13.21
N GLU A 108 -2.15 -14.36 12.44
CA GLU A 108 -0.97 -15.09 12.91
C GLU A 108 -0.10 -14.26 13.86
N LEU A 109 0.01 -12.95 13.61
CA LEU A 109 0.79 -12.03 14.44
C LEU A 109 0.02 -11.46 15.63
N GLY A 110 -1.27 -11.78 15.77
CA GLY A 110 -2.13 -11.20 16.81
C GLY A 110 -2.38 -9.70 16.64
N LEU A 111 -2.33 -9.20 15.40
CA LEU A 111 -2.62 -7.82 15.05
C LEU A 111 -4.10 -7.64 14.67
N GLY A 112 -4.65 -6.46 14.94
CA GLY A 112 -6.04 -6.13 14.62
C GLY A 112 -6.22 -4.68 14.18
N GLY A 113 -7.47 -4.28 13.97
CA GLY A 113 -7.82 -2.92 13.58
C GLY A 113 -7.26 -2.54 12.20
N GLU A 114 -6.68 -1.35 12.13
CA GLU A 114 -6.17 -0.71 10.91
C GLU A 114 -4.95 -1.41 10.28
N PHE A 115 -4.32 -2.39 10.95
CA PHE A 115 -3.23 -3.16 10.34
C PHE A 115 -3.68 -3.92 9.09
N VAL A 116 -4.86 -4.56 9.14
CA VAL A 116 -5.36 -5.37 8.01
C VAL A 116 -5.54 -4.51 6.77
N THR A 117 -6.16 -3.34 6.92
CA THR A 117 -6.41 -2.41 5.82
C THR A 117 -5.12 -1.75 5.35
N ALA A 118 -4.21 -1.37 6.25
CA ALA A 118 -2.92 -0.78 5.90
C ALA A 118 -2.01 -1.76 5.13
N ILE A 119 -2.00 -3.05 5.50
CA ILE A 119 -1.25 -4.09 4.79
C ILE A 119 -1.81 -4.25 3.38
N ALA A 120 -3.12 -4.47 3.25
CA ALA A 120 -3.76 -4.64 1.95
C ALA A 120 -3.51 -3.42 1.03
N TYR A 121 -3.67 -2.21 1.56
CA TYR A 121 -3.37 -0.96 0.85
C TYR A 121 -1.90 -0.88 0.40
N SER A 122 -0.95 -1.20 1.29
CA SER A 122 0.48 -1.19 0.99
C SER A 122 0.86 -2.15 -0.13
N ILE A 123 0.32 -3.39 -0.09
CA ILE A 123 0.53 -4.40 -1.12
C ILE A 123 -0.03 -3.91 -2.45
N ARG A 124 -1.30 -3.46 -2.50
CA ARG A 124 -1.92 -2.96 -3.74
C ARG A 124 -1.17 -1.77 -4.34
N GLY A 125 -0.70 -0.85 -3.50
CA GLY A 125 0.08 0.31 -3.95
C GLY A 125 1.41 -0.11 -4.61
N GLN A 126 2.10 -1.10 -4.02
CA GLN A 126 3.33 -1.65 -4.60
C GLN A 126 3.05 -2.44 -5.88
N LEU A 127 2.00 -3.26 -5.92
CA LEU A 127 1.59 -3.99 -7.13
C LEU A 127 1.28 -3.05 -8.29
N SER A 128 0.51 -1.97 -8.05
CA SER A 128 0.21 -0.95 -9.06
C SER A 128 1.46 -0.23 -9.59
N TRP A 129 2.49 -0.08 -8.74
CA TRP A 129 3.78 0.43 -9.17
C TRP A 129 4.52 -0.60 -10.03
N HIS A 130 4.66 -1.83 -9.54
CA HIS A 130 5.34 -2.91 -10.24
C HIS A 130 4.70 -3.19 -11.61
N GLN A 131 3.38 -3.22 -11.73
CA GLN A 131 2.67 -3.40 -13.00
C GLN A 131 3.11 -2.41 -14.10
N ARG A 132 3.47 -1.18 -13.73
CA ARG A 132 3.93 -0.15 -14.68
C ARG A 132 5.41 -0.26 -15.00
N THR A 133 6.22 -0.71 -14.05
CA THR A 133 7.68 -0.72 -14.19
C THR A 133 8.26 -2.08 -14.54
N TYR A 134 7.49 -3.16 -14.43
CA TYR A 134 7.98 -4.54 -14.56
C TYR A 134 8.56 -4.82 -15.94
N ALA A 135 7.90 -4.36 -17.01
CA ALA A 135 8.40 -4.48 -18.39
C ALA A 135 9.76 -3.81 -18.62
N PHE A 136 10.13 -2.86 -17.75
CA PHE A 136 11.41 -2.14 -17.77
C PHE A 136 12.39 -2.63 -16.70
N SER A 137 12.02 -3.67 -15.95
CA SER A 137 12.87 -4.23 -14.89
C SER A 137 14.02 -5.00 -15.52
N GLU A 138 15.24 -4.54 -15.32
CA GLU A 138 16.46 -5.18 -15.86
C GLU A 138 16.83 -6.48 -15.12
N ALA A 139 16.15 -6.79 -14.02
CA ALA A 139 16.44 -7.95 -13.17
C ALA A 139 15.14 -8.54 -12.56
N PRO A 140 14.40 -9.38 -13.30
CA PRO A 140 13.33 -10.19 -12.72
C PRO A 140 13.92 -11.19 -11.70
N LEU A 141 13.06 -11.68 -10.78
CA LEU A 141 13.48 -12.72 -9.84
C LEU A 141 13.81 -14.02 -10.58
N PRO A 142 14.84 -14.76 -10.16
CA PRO A 142 15.15 -16.05 -10.74
C PRO A 142 14.04 -17.07 -10.42
N THR A 143 13.84 -18.04 -11.31
CA THR A 143 12.93 -19.17 -11.08
C THR A 143 13.31 -19.90 -9.80
N VAL A 144 12.32 -20.32 -9.01
CA VAL A 144 12.56 -21.12 -7.80
C VAL A 144 12.97 -22.54 -8.21
N GLU A 145 14.27 -22.80 -8.22
CA GLU A 145 14.81 -24.15 -8.42
C GLU A 145 14.78 -24.98 -7.13
N VAL A 146 14.95 -24.32 -5.98
CA VAL A 146 14.99 -24.96 -4.65
C VAL A 146 13.87 -24.34 -3.79
N PRO A 147 12.94 -25.15 -3.24
CA PRO A 147 11.79 -24.64 -2.51
C PRO A 147 12.13 -24.08 -1.12
N PHE A 148 13.34 -24.33 -0.62
CA PHE A 148 13.79 -23.84 0.68
C PHE A 148 14.70 -22.63 0.51
N ARG A 149 14.31 -21.51 1.10
CA ARG A 149 15.19 -20.34 1.21
C ARG A 149 16.40 -20.69 2.08
N PRO A 150 17.62 -20.24 1.73
CA PRO A 150 18.80 -20.45 2.55
C PRO A 150 18.59 -19.91 3.98
N PRO A 151 18.99 -20.66 5.02
CA PRO A 151 18.84 -20.21 6.41
C PRO A 151 19.51 -18.87 6.70
N SER A 152 20.59 -18.54 6.00
CA SER A 152 21.30 -17.25 6.12
C SER A 152 20.46 -16.04 5.71
N GLU A 153 19.42 -16.25 4.88
CA GLU A 153 18.54 -15.18 4.41
C GLU A 153 17.16 -15.24 5.06
N ALA A 154 16.73 -16.42 5.56
CA ALA A 154 15.39 -16.65 6.07
C ALA A 154 14.94 -15.63 7.14
N ASP A 155 15.83 -15.25 8.05
CA ASP A 155 15.54 -14.28 9.11
C ASP A 155 15.12 -12.91 8.55
N GLN A 156 15.67 -12.48 7.40
CA GLN A 156 15.31 -11.22 6.76
C GLN A 156 13.91 -11.23 6.13
N TRP A 157 13.37 -12.41 5.84
CA TRP A 157 12.04 -12.60 5.25
C TRP A 157 10.97 -12.95 6.29
N SER A 158 11.29 -12.76 7.57
CA SER A 158 10.34 -12.95 8.66
C SER A 158 9.75 -11.61 9.08
N PRO A 159 8.46 -11.57 9.45
CA PRO A 159 7.84 -10.35 9.96
C PRO A 159 8.49 -9.95 11.29
N PHE A 160 8.83 -8.68 11.41
CA PHE A 160 9.39 -8.08 12.61
C PHE A 160 8.43 -7.03 13.16
N LEU A 161 8.09 -7.19 14.44
CA LEU A 161 7.25 -6.26 15.19
C LEU A 161 8.06 -5.59 16.28
N GLU A 162 7.94 -4.27 16.37
CA GLU A 162 8.54 -3.50 17.46
C GLU A 162 7.57 -2.43 17.97
N THR A 163 7.67 -2.14 19.27
CA THR A 163 6.99 -1.01 19.88
C THR A 163 7.97 0.16 19.92
N LEU A 164 7.53 1.31 19.40
CA LEU A 164 8.32 2.52 19.27
C LEU A 164 7.79 3.60 20.21
N THR A 165 8.69 4.50 20.62
CA THR A 165 8.29 5.75 21.27
C THR A 165 7.69 6.72 20.26
N ASP A 166 6.92 7.71 20.71
CA ASP A 166 6.33 8.73 19.84
C ASP A 166 7.37 9.45 18.97
N ALA A 167 8.56 9.70 19.52
CA ALA A 167 9.65 10.36 18.79
C ALA A 167 10.25 9.47 17.68
N GLU A 168 10.45 8.19 17.97
CA GLU A 168 10.90 7.21 16.97
C GLU A 168 9.83 7.01 15.91
N MET A 169 8.57 6.98 16.34
CA MET A 169 7.45 6.80 15.45
C MET A 169 7.32 7.99 14.49
N GLU A 170 7.36 9.21 15.02
CA GLU A 170 7.30 10.40 14.18
C GLU A 170 8.47 10.46 13.19
N LYS A 171 9.67 10.06 13.60
CA LYS A 171 10.83 9.96 12.72
C LYS A 171 10.58 8.96 11.59
N LYS A 172 10.12 7.74 11.89
CA LYS A 172 9.83 6.71 10.88
C LYS A 172 8.75 7.15 9.89
N ILE A 173 7.66 7.74 10.38
CA ILE A 173 6.57 8.23 9.51
C ILE A 173 7.09 9.33 8.56
N ARG A 174 7.90 10.27 9.07
CA ARG A 174 8.49 11.33 8.23
C ARG A 174 9.41 10.77 7.14
N ASP A 175 10.24 9.78 7.47
CA ASP A 175 11.12 9.13 6.50
C ASP A 175 10.34 8.32 5.46
N GLN A 176 9.28 7.62 5.87
CA GLN A 176 8.37 6.91 4.99
C GLN A 176 7.66 7.86 4.02
N ASP A 177 7.08 8.96 4.52
CA ASP A 177 6.43 9.98 3.70
C ASP A 177 7.39 10.57 2.64
N ARG A 178 8.64 10.83 3.03
CA ARG A 178 9.68 11.29 2.09
C ARG A 178 9.91 10.27 0.99
N ASN A 179 10.00 8.98 1.33
CA ASN A 179 10.22 7.92 0.34
C ASN A 179 9.00 7.73 -0.57
N THR A 180 7.79 7.73 -0.03
CA THR A 180 6.54 7.64 -0.81
C THR A 180 6.42 8.78 -1.82
N ARG A 181 6.75 10.01 -1.42
CA ARG A 181 6.77 11.17 -2.33
C ARG A 181 7.83 11.01 -3.42
N ARG A 182 9.01 10.48 -3.09
CA ARG A 182 10.08 10.18 -4.08
C ARG A 182 9.62 9.14 -5.09
N MET A 183 9.02 8.04 -4.64
CA MET A 183 8.54 6.96 -5.52
C MET A 183 7.41 7.42 -6.43
N ARG A 184 6.45 8.21 -5.92
CA ARG A 184 5.38 8.82 -6.74
C ARG A 184 5.94 9.74 -7.83
N ARG A 185 6.98 10.53 -7.54
CA ARG A 185 7.65 11.36 -8.55
C ARG A 185 8.32 10.52 -9.63
N LEU A 186 9.04 9.47 -9.24
CA LEU A 186 9.69 8.55 -10.19
C LEU A 186 8.67 7.89 -11.13
N ALA A 187 7.55 7.41 -10.58
CA ALA A 187 6.48 6.79 -11.36
C ALA A 187 5.83 7.74 -12.38
N ASN A 188 5.81 9.05 -12.10
CA ASN A 188 5.29 10.07 -13.03
C ASN A 188 6.34 10.54 -14.06
N THR A 189 7.63 10.28 -13.81
CA THR A 189 8.73 10.66 -14.71
C THR A 189 9.18 9.52 -15.63
N THR A 190 8.78 8.27 -15.36
CA THR A 190 9.00 7.16 -16.29
C THR A 190 8.22 7.47 -17.57
N PRO A 191 8.89 7.69 -18.72
CA PRO A 191 8.20 8.10 -19.94
C PRO A 191 7.23 7.02 -20.37
N GLY A 192 5.95 7.39 -20.53
CA GLY A 192 5.00 6.56 -21.27
C GLY A 192 5.37 6.62 -22.74
N TRP A 193 5.87 5.51 -23.27
CA TRP A 193 5.94 5.23 -24.70
C TRP A 193 5.23 3.91 -24.93
#